data_AF-A0A7C5F9X2-F1
#
_entry.id   AF-A0A7C5F9X2-F1
#
_cell.length_a   1.000
_cell.length_b   1.000
_cell.length_c   1.000
_cell.angle_alpha   90.00
_cell.angle_beta   90.00
_cell.angle_gamma   90.00
#
_symmetry.space_group_name_H-M   'P 1'
#
loop_
_entity.id
_entity.type
_entity.pdbx_description
1 polymer ?
#
loop_
_entity_poly.entity_id
_entity_poly.type
_entity_poly.pdbx_seq_one_letter_code
_entity_poly.pdbx_strand_id
1 'polypeptide(L)'
;MMLQHLETIQVIVAALVEEDYELAQGLTEAHLGFFQHRQAMAHQEPENFPPAYHDLAIAHHEAAEELARTIPTKDLKTILPPFNNLLKACVACHLEYKVREG
;
A
#
# COMPACT_ATOMS: atom_id res chain seq x y z
N MET A 1 -10.85 6.63 0.30
CA MET A 1 -9.46 6.64 0.80
C MET A 1 -9.02 5.24 1.25
N MET A 2 -9.59 4.65 2.31
CA MET A 2 -9.17 3.28 2.73
C MET A 2 -9.93 2.13 2.05
N LEU A 3 -11.23 2.28 1.78
CA LEU A 3 -12.01 1.27 1.03
C LEU A 3 -11.43 1.02 -0.37
N GLN A 4 -11.07 2.08 -1.08
CA GLN A 4 -10.44 1.99 -2.41
C GLN A 4 -9.06 1.30 -2.37
N HIS A 5 -8.29 1.48 -1.29
CA HIS A 5 -7.04 0.73 -1.08
C HIS A 5 -7.32 -0.77 -0.91
N LEU A 6 -8.33 -1.13 -0.12
CA LEU A 6 -8.73 -2.53 0.06
C LEU A 6 -9.24 -3.17 -1.25
N GLU A 7 -10.05 -2.45 -2.02
CA GLU A 7 -10.50 -2.90 -3.35
C GLU A 7 -9.30 -3.13 -4.28
N THR A 8 -8.33 -2.23 -4.30
CA THR A 8 -7.11 -2.40 -5.10
C THR A 8 -6.34 -3.65 -4.67
N ILE A 9 -6.19 -3.89 -3.37
CA ILE A 9 -5.56 -5.11 -2.84
C ILE A 9 -6.28 -6.38 -3.32
N GLN A 10 -7.62 -6.38 -3.33
CA GLN A 10 -8.40 -7.51 -3.84
C GLN A 10 -8.14 -7.77 -5.34
N VAL A 11 -8.07 -6.72 -6.15
CA VAL A 11 -7.75 -6.85 -7.58
C VAL A 11 -6.32 -7.35 -7.79
N ILE A 12 -5.34 -6.87 -7.00
CA ILE A 12 -3.97 -7.37 -7.09
C ILE A 12 -3.89 -8.85 -6.71
N VAL A 13 -4.60 -9.28 -5.66
CA VAL A 13 -4.67 -10.70 -5.29
C VAL A 13 -5.27 -11.53 -6.42
N ALA A 14 -6.34 -11.06 -7.04
CA ALA A 14 -6.94 -11.74 -8.19
C ALA A 14 -5.95 -11.84 -9.36
N ALA A 15 -5.28 -10.74 -9.72
CA ALA A 15 -4.27 -10.70 -10.76
C ALA A 15 -3.11 -11.67 -10.50
N LEU A 16 -2.62 -11.76 -9.25
CA LEU A 16 -1.58 -12.72 -8.87
C LEU A 16 -2.04 -14.19 -9.02
N VAL A 17 -3.31 -14.49 -8.73
CA VAL A 17 -3.88 -15.84 -8.90
C VAL A 17 -4.07 -16.17 -10.39
N GLU A 18 -4.43 -15.19 -11.20
CA GLU A 18 -4.60 -15.31 -12.66
C GLU A 18 -3.27 -15.23 -13.43
N GLU A 19 -2.15 -15.09 -12.73
CA GLU A 19 -0.80 -14.90 -13.28
C GLU A 19 -0.64 -13.63 -14.16
N ASP A 20 -1.54 -12.65 -13.99
CA ASP A 20 -1.45 -11.32 -14.58
C ASP A 20 -0.53 -10.42 -13.73
N TYR A 21 0.76 -10.75 -13.78
CA TYR A 21 1.79 -10.03 -13.01
C TYR A 21 2.01 -8.59 -13.47
N GLU A 22 1.69 -8.27 -14.73
CA GLU A 22 1.78 -6.90 -15.25
C GLU A 22 0.70 -6.02 -14.62
N LEU A 23 -0.54 -6.52 -14.57
CA LEU A 23 -1.63 -5.84 -13.87
C LEU A 23 -1.35 -5.70 -12.37
N ALA A 24 -0.87 -6.78 -11.72
CA ALA A 24 -0.54 -6.76 -10.30
C ALA A 24 0.54 -5.71 -9.97
N GLN A 25 1.59 -5.63 -10.79
CA GLN A 25 2.66 -4.64 -10.62
C GLN A 25 2.13 -3.23 -10.85
N GLY A 26 1.44 -2.99 -11.97
CA GLY A 26 0.94 -1.66 -12.32
C GLY A 26 -0.04 -1.11 -11.29
N LEU A 27 -0.93 -1.94 -10.76
CA LEU A 27 -1.84 -1.55 -9.67
C LEU A 27 -1.09 -1.24 -8.38
N THR A 28 -0.07 -2.02 -8.03
CA THR A 28 0.76 -1.75 -6.85
C THR A 28 1.46 -0.40 -6.95
N GLU A 29 2.06 -0.10 -8.10
CA GLU A 29 2.78 1.16 -8.34
C GLU A 29 1.84 2.38 -8.37
N ALA A 30 0.71 2.27 -9.08
CA ALA A 30 -0.19 3.39 -9.32
C ALA A 30 -1.11 3.70 -8.13
N HIS A 31 -1.57 2.67 -7.40
CA HIS A 31 -2.61 2.82 -6.38
C HIS A 31 -2.09 2.67 -4.95
N LEU A 32 -1.01 1.91 -4.72
CA LEU A 32 -0.47 1.65 -3.38
C LEU A 32 0.86 2.37 -3.12
N GLY A 33 1.52 2.87 -4.17
CA GLY A 33 2.73 3.68 -4.08
C GLY A 33 2.49 5.16 -3.70
N PHE A 34 3.57 5.95 -3.74
CA PHE A 34 3.58 7.36 -3.32
C PHE A 34 2.69 8.30 -4.16
N PHE A 35 2.07 7.84 -5.25
CA PHE A 35 1.24 8.70 -6.09
C PHE A 35 0.05 9.28 -5.32
N GLN A 36 -0.71 8.43 -4.60
CA GLN A 36 -1.84 8.90 -3.81
C GLN A 36 -1.39 9.70 -2.58
N HIS A 37 -0.27 9.32 -1.95
CA HIS A 37 0.31 10.06 -0.83
C HIS A 37 0.77 11.46 -1.26
N ARG A 38 1.47 11.61 -2.39
CA ARG A 38 1.85 12.91 -2.96
C ARG A 38 0.64 13.75 -3.28
N GLN A 39 -0.42 13.14 -3.82
CA GLN A 39 -1.65 13.86 -4.11
C GLN A 39 -2.30 14.37 -2.82
N ALA A 40 -2.35 13.56 -1.76
CA ALA A 40 -2.85 13.98 -0.45
C ALA A 40 -1.98 15.08 0.18
N MET A 41 -0.66 14.95 0.13
CA MET A 41 0.29 15.97 0.64
C MET A 41 0.25 17.28 -0.16
N ALA A 42 -0.04 17.23 -1.46
CA ALA A 42 -0.16 18.42 -2.28
C ALA A 42 -1.44 19.24 -1.98
N HIS A 43 -2.44 18.61 -1.37
CA HIS A 43 -3.74 19.23 -1.08
C HIS A 43 -3.98 19.46 0.43
N GLN A 44 -3.10 18.97 1.30
CA GLN A 44 -3.18 19.13 2.75
C GLN A 44 -1.92 19.80 3.28
N GLU A 45 -2.07 20.77 4.19
CA GLU A 45 -0.91 21.42 4.80
C GLU A 45 -0.12 20.40 5.64
N PRO A 46 1.19 20.19 5.36
CA PRO A 46 2.03 19.22 6.07
C PRO A 46 2.00 19.37 7.60
N GLU A 47 1.80 20.61 8.06
CA GLU A 47 1.77 21.04 9.46
C GLU A 47 0.59 20.46 10.25
N ASN A 48 -0.48 20.01 9.57
CA ASN A 48 -1.66 19.41 10.19
C ASN A 48 -1.56 17.88 10.32
N PHE A 49 -0.50 17.25 9.79
CA PHE A 49 -0.31 15.82 9.97
C PHE A 49 0.26 15.53 11.36
N PRO A 50 -0.29 14.54 12.08
CA PRO A 50 0.32 14.09 13.32
C PRO A 50 1.75 13.60 13.06
N PRO A 51 2.72 13.80 13.98
CA PRO A 51 4.12 13.50 13.74
C PRO A 51 4.39 12.06 13.26
N ALA A 52 3.69 11.06 13.82
CA ALA A 52 3.85 9.66 13.44
C ALA A 52 3.26 9.31 12.07
N TYR A 53 2.40 10.16 11.49
CA TYR A 53 1.68 9.87 10.25
C TYR A 53 2.63 9.83 9.07
N HIS A 54 3.60 10.75 9.03
CA HIS A 54 4.59 10.81 7.97
C HIS A 54 5.41 9.52 7.93
N ASP A 55 5.96 9.09 9.07
CA ASP A 55 6.77 7.88 9.16
C ASP A 55 5.98 6.63 8.77
N LEU A 56 4.74 6.50 9.23
CA LEU A 56 3.85 5.39 8.88
C LEU A 56 3.50 5.37 7.39
N ALA A 57 3.29 6.54 6.78
CA ALA A 57 3.00 6.65 5.37
C ALA A 57 4.22 6.35 4.48
N ILE A 58 5.42 6.77 4.91
CA ILE A 58 6.67 6.40 4.25
C ILE A 58 6.90 4.89 4.33
N ALA A 59 6.71 4.28 5.50
CA ALA A 59 6.85 2.83 5.67
C ALA A 59 5.88 2.04 4.76
N HIS A 60 4.64 2.50 4.62
CA HIS A 60 3.68 1.91 3.67
C HIS A 60 4.18 2.04 2.23
N HIS A 61 4.70 3.21 1.85
CA HIS A 61 5.22 3.44 0.52
C HIS A 61 6.41 2.53 0.19
N GLU A 62 7.40 2.43 1.08
CA GLU A 62 8.57 1.57 0.88
C GLU A 62 8.17 0.11 0.70
N ALA A 63 7.20 -0.36 1.50
CA ALA A 63 6.66 -1.71 1.38
C ALA A 63 5.92 -1.93 0.04
N ALA A 64 5.18 -0.93 -0.46
CA ALA A 64 4.51 -1.01 -1.75
C ALA A 64 5.51 -1.06 -2.91
N GLU A 65 6.60 -0.28 -2.85
CA GLU A 65 7.65 -0.36 -3.88
C GLU A 65 8.40 -1.69 -3.85
N GLU A 66 8.69 -2.22 -2.66
CA GLU A 66 9.31 -3.54 -2.53
C GLU A 66 8.42 -4.62 -3.14
N LEU A 67 7.12 -4.59 -2.86
CA LEU A 67 6.16 -5.48 -3.50
C LEU A 67 6.19 -5.32 -5.03
N ALA A 68 6.09 -4.10 -5.56
CA ALA A 68 6.12 -3.86 -7.00
C ALA A 68 7.39 -4.42 -7.65
N ARG A 69 8.56 -4.25 -7.02
CA ARG A 69 9.84 -4.79 -7.50
C ARG A 69 9.93 -6.31 -7.48
N THR A 70 9.17 -6.99 -6.61
CA THR A 70 9.19 -8.45 -6.48
C THR A 70 8.16 -9.15 -7.35
N ILE A 71 7.06 -8.50 -7.72
CA ILE A 71 6.02 -9.06 -8.59
C ILE A 71 6.57 -9.64 -9.92
N PRO A 72 7.51 -8.99 -10.63
CA PRO A 72 8.08 -9.52 -11.87
C PRO A 72 8.81 -10.86 -11.74
N THR A 73 9.13 -11.32 -10.53
CA THR A 73 9.74 -12.63 -10.29
C THR A 73 8.81 -13.80 -10.60
N LYS A 74 7.48 -13.55 -10.58
CA LYS A 74 6.42 -14.57 -10.78
C LYS A 74 6.48 -15.75 -9.81
N ASP A 75 7.18 -15.58 -8.69
CA ASP A 75 7.23 -16.58 -7.62
C ASP A 75 6.43 -16.09 -6.41
N LEU A 76 5.27 -16.70 -6.18
CA LEU A 76 4.43 -16.36 -5.04
C LEU A 76 5.15 -16.49 -3.70
N LYS A 77 6.11 -17.42 -3.55
CA LYS A 77 6.87 -17.55 -2.30
C LYS A 77 7.79 -16.35 -2.07
N THR A 78 8.22 -15.68 -3.14
CA THR A 78 9.00 -14.45 -3.11
C THR A 78 8.10 -13.20 -3.01
N ILE A 79 6.91 -13.21 -3.60
CA ILE A 79 5.98 -12.08 -3.65
C ILE A 79 5.17 -11.92 -2.34
N LEU A 80 4.71 -13.03 -1.75
CA LEU A 80 3.82 -12.99 -0.58
C LEU A 80 4.46 -12.37 0.68
N PRO A 81 5.77 -12.54 0.98
CA PRO A 81 6.36 -11.88 2.14
C PRO A 81 6.37 -10.33 2.05
N PRO A 82 6.82 -9.68 0.96
CA PRO A 82 6.63 -8.23 0.75
C PRO A 82 5.16 -7.80 0.80
N PHE A 83 4.26 -8.60 0.22
CA PHE A 83 2.82 -8.33 0.27
C PHE A 83 2.31 -8.26 1.72
N ASN A 84 2.72 -9.21 2.56
CA ASN A 84 2.37 -9.21 3.97
C ASN A 84 2.99 -8.02 4.73
N ASN A 85 4.19 -7.57 4.35
CA ASN A 85 4.79 -6.36 4.94
C ASN A 85 3.99 -5.10 4.62
N LEU A 86 3.48 -4.98 3.39
CA LEU A 86 2.57 -3.91 3.01
C LEU A 86 1.29 -3.93 3.88
N LEU A 87 0.66 -5.10 4.05
CA LEU A 87 -0.52 -5.22 4.91
C LEU A 87 -0.24 -4.84 6.37
N LYS A 88 0.94 -5.18 6.90
CA LYS A 88 1.36 -4.75 8.25
C LYS A 88 1.48 -3.24 8.36
N ALA A 89 1.98 -2.56 7.32
CA ALA A 89 2.05 -1.10 7.31
C ALA A 89 0.64 -0.46 7.33
N CYS A 90 -0.32 -1.01 6.57
CA CYS A 90 -1.72 -0.60 6.66
C CYS A 90 -2.27 -0.73 8.08
N VAL A 91 -2.04 -1.87 8.73
CA VAL A 91 -2.52 -2.15 10.09
C VAL A 91 -1.85 -1.21 11.11
N ALA A 92 -0.55 -0.96 11.00
CA ALA A 92 0.17 -0.07 11.91
C ALA A 92 -0.43 1.34 11.92
N CYS A 93 -0.68 1.91 10.73
CA CYS A 93 -1.32 3.22 10.60
C CYS A 93 -2.75 3.22 11.16
N HIS A 94 -3.54 2.20 10.85
CA HIS A 94 -4.90 2.08 11.39
C HIS A 94 -4.98 1.87 12.90
N LEU A 95 -3.99 1.22 13.51
CA LEU A 95 -3.93 1.04 14.96
C LEU A 95 -3.51 2.32 15.68
N GLU A 96 -2.56 3.06 15.13
CA GLU A 96 -2.08 4.33 15.69
C GLU A 96 -3.20 5.37 15.71
N TYR A 97 -3.90 5.54 14.58
CA TYR A 97 -5.01 6.49 14.45
C TYR A 97 -6.37 5.87 14.73
N LYS A 98 -6.35 4.85 15.60
CA LYS A 98 -7.44 3.91 15.89
C LYS A 98 -8.82 4.46 15.57
N VAL A 99 -9.43 3.78 14.60
CA VAL A 99 -10.87 3.53 14.44
C VAL A 99 -11.51 3.40 15.83
N ARG A 100 -11.90 4.54 16.44
CA ARG A 100 -12.93 4.61 17.46
C ARG A 100 -14.23 4.76 16.69
N GLU A 101 -14.74 3.64 16.18
CA GLU A 101 -16.18 3.57 15.97
C GLU A 101 -16.81 3.70 17.35
N GLY A 102 -17.45 4.86 17.58
CA GLY A 102 -18.48 4.99 18.59
C GLY A 102 -19.77 4.37 18.07
#